data_AF-A0A176QB97-F1
#
_entry.id   AF-A0A176QB97-F1
#
_cell.length_a   1.000
_cell.length_b   1.000
_cell.length_c   1.000
_cell.angle_alpha   90.00
_cell.angle_beta   90.00
_cell.angle_gamma   90.00
#
_symmetry.space_group_name_H-M   'P 1'
#
loop_
_entity.id
_entity.type
_entity.pdbx_description
1 polymer ?
#
loop_
_entity_poly.entity_id
_entity_poly.type
_entity_poly.pdbx_seq_one_letter_code
_entity_poly.pdbx_strand_id
1 'polypeptide(L)'
;MSKYSAEELDAAREAAQNAVDTATSWDYSAGETKIADKLREGLDEAQVEVEPAELERLVAEIDALSTDESAGPPTVRAATPR
;
A
#
# COMPACT_ATOMS: atom_id res chain seq x y z
N MET A 1 19.64 -15.65 -2.36
CA MET A 1 18.84 -15.76 -3.60
C MET A 1 17.51 -15.09 -3.31
N SER A 2 17.15 -14.01 -4.01
CA SER A 2 15.76 -13.53 -3.96
C SER A 2 14.88 -14.68 -4.44
N LYS A 3 13.86 -15.00 -3.65
CA LYS A 3 12.96 -16.13 -3.89
C LYS A 3 12.04 -15.91 -5.10
N TYR A 4 12.03 -14.68 -5.62
CA TYR A 4 11.18 -14.19 -6.71
C TYR A 4 12.03 -13.47 -7.77
N SER A 5 11.55 -13.53 -9.01
CA SER A 5 12.12 -12.87 -10.18
C SER A 5 11.88 -11.36 -10.13
N ALA A 6 12.67 -10.57 -10.87
CA ALA A 6 12.48 -9.12 -10.95
C ALA A 6 11.06 -8.77 -11.46
N GLU A 7 10.55 -9.53 -12.42
CA GLU A 7 9.19 -9.39 -12.97
C GLU A 7 8.10 -9.66 -11.92
N GLU A 8 8.30 -10.68 -11.06
CA GLU A 8 7.37 -11.00 -9.99
C GLU A 8 7.35 -9.94 -8.90
N LEU A 9 8.52 -9.37 -8.58
CA LEU A 9 8.64 -8.26 -7.64
C LEU A 9 8.06 -6.95 -8.18
N ASP A 10 8.19 -6.73 -9.49
CA ASP A 10 7.61 -5.56 -10.17
C ASP A 10 6.08 -5.65 -10.18
N ALA A 11 5.53 -6.81 -10.59
CA ALA A 11 4.10 -7.08 -10.54
C ALA A 11 3.56 -6.97 -9.10
N ALA A 12 4.30 -7.46 -8.11
CA ALA A 12 3.89 -7.33 -6.71
C ALA A 12 3.84 -5.87 -6.24
N ARG A 13 4.79 -5.04 -6.68
CA ARG A 13 4.80 -3.61 -6.39
C ARG A 13 3.66 -2.89 -7.08
N GLU A 14 3.39 -3.19 -8.34
CA GLU A 14 2.26 -2.60 -9.08
C GLU A 14 0.93 -2.96 -8.41
N ALA A 15 0.75 -4.21 -7.98
CA ALA A 15 -0.46 -4.64 -7.30
C ALA A 15 -0.60 -4.00 -5.91
N ALA A 16 0.51 -3.90 -5.15
CA ALA A 16 0.52 -3.18 -3.89
C ALA A 16 0.25 -1.67 -4.07
N GLN A 17 0.75 -1.07 -5.16
CA GLN A 17 0.48 0.32 -5.49
C GLN A 17 -1.01 0.54 -5.78
N ASN A 18 -1.66 -0.39 -6.48
CA ASN A 18 -3.10 -0.33 -6.70
C ASN A 18 -3.90 -0.39 -5.39
N ALA A 19 -3.47 -1.22 -4.43
CA ALA A 19 -4.08 -1.24 -3.09
C ALA A 19 -3.92 0.11 -2.37
N VAL A 20 -2.74 0.74 -2.47
CA VAL A 20 -2.50 2.09 -1.94
C VAL A 20 -3.39 3.13 -2.62
N ASP A 21 -3.48 3.13 -3.94
CA ASP A 21 -4.32 4.05 -4.71
C ASP A 21 -5.80 3.88 -4.36
N THR A 22 -6.25 2.64 -4.15
CA THR A 22 -7.61 2.33 -3.72
C THR A 22 -7.85 2.84 -2.30
N ALA A 23 -6.95 2.57 -1.35
CA ALA A 23 -7.05 3.07 0.02
C ALA A 23 -6.98 4.60 0.10
N THR A 24 -6.20 5.23 -0.78
CA THR A 24 -6.11 6.68 -0.97
C THR A 24 -7.40 7.23 -1.57
N SER A 25 -8.00 6.59 -2.57
CA SER A 25 -9.27 7.03 -3.15
C SER A 25 -10.47 6.93 -2.19
N TRP A 26 -10.34 6.11 -1.14
CA TRP A 26 -11.32 6.03 -0.06
C TRP A 26 -11.24 7.24 0.87
N ASP A 27 -12.37 7.52 1.52
CA ASP A 27 -12.53 8.69 2.39
C ASP A 27 -11.46 8.70 3.51
N TYR A 28 -10.47 9.59 3.41
CA TYR A 28 -9.33 9.69 4.31
C TYR A 28 -9.72 10.03 5.77
N SER A 29 -10.96 10.51 5.98
CA SER A 29 -11.56 10.71 7.32
C SER A 29 -11.67 9.41 8.13
N ALA A 30 -11.42 8.26 7.49
CA ALA A 30 -11.54 6.93 8.08
C ALA A 30 -10.49 6.65 9.18
N GLY A 31 -9.39 7.42 9.22
CA GLY A 31 -8.30 7.27 10.19
C GLY A 31 -7.43 6.04 9.95
N GLU A 32 -6.22 6.07 10.52
CA GLU A 32 -5.13 5.08 10.31
C GLU A 32 -5.58 3.61 10.38
N THR A 33 -6.45 3.24 11.33
CA THR A 33 -6.91 1.85 11.48
C THR A 33 -7.68 1.35 10.26
N LYS A 34 -8.60 2.16 9.73
CA LYS A 34 -9.40 1.77 8.55
C LYS A 34 -8.55 1.77 7.28
N ILE A 35 -7.61 2.71 7.16
CA ILE A 35 -6.65 2.75 6.06
C ILE A 35 -5.82 1.47 6.06
N ALA A 36 -5.31 1.05 7.24
CA ALA A 36 -4.54 -0.18 7.39
C ALA A 36 -5.34 -1.44 7.03
N ASP A 37 -6.59 -1.54 7.48
CA ASP A 37 -7.49 -2.65 7.11
C ASP A 37 -7.72 -2.70 5.59
N LYS A 38 -7.97 -1.55 4.95
CA LYS A 38 -8.20 -1.47 3.50
C LYS A 38 -6.96 -1.79 2.68
N LEU A 39 -5.80 -1.32 3.10
CA LEU A 39 -4.54 -1.70 2.48
C LEU A 39 -4.33 -3.21 2.58
N ARG A 40 -4.52 -3.78 3.78
CA ARG A 40 -4.36 -5.23 3.97
C ARG A 40 -5.33 -6.03 3.11
N GLU A 41 -6.58 -5.61 3.01
CA GLU A 41 -7.59 -6.22 2.14
C GLU A 41 -7.11 -6.21 0.68
N GLY A 42 -6.70 -5.05 0.15
CA GLY A 42 -6.23 -4.94 -1.23
C GLY A 42 -4.94 -5.73 -1.50
N LEU A 43 -4.01 -5.77 -0.53
CA LEU A 43 -2.79 -6.59 -0.61
C LEU A 43 -3.11 -8.09 -0.61
N ASP A 44 -4.05 -8.53 0.22
CA ASP A 44 -4.50 -9.93 0.31
C ASP A 44 -5.21 -10.37 -0.97
N GLU A 45 -6.11 -9.53 -1.50
CA GLU A 45 -6.79 -9.74 -2.80
C GLU A 45 -5.79 -9.83 -3.96
N ALA A 46 -4.74 -9.03 -3.92
CA ALA A 46 -3.65 -9.04 -4.89
C ALA A 46 -2.64 -10.18 -4.68
N GLN A 47 -2.78 -10.98 -3.63
CA GLN A 47 -1.83 -12.03 -3.24
C GLN A 47 -0.40 -11.51 -3.05
N VAL A 48 -0.26 -10.30 -2.50
CA VAL A 48 1.02 -9.66 -2.23
C VAL A 48 1.13 -9.30 -0.74
N GLU A 49 2.36 -9.16 -0.29
CA GLU A 49 2.66 -8.73 1.07
C GLU A 49 3.70 -7.63 1.02
N VAL A 50 3.55 -6.63 1.89
CA VAL A 50 4.57 -5.62 2.16
C VAL A 50 5.06 -5.80 3.59
N GLU A 51 6.28 -5.39 3.87
CA GLU A 51 6.78 -5.46 5.24
C GLU A 51 5.93 -4.60 6.18
N PRO A 52 5.76 -4.99 7.46
CA PRO A 52 4.97 -4.23 8.42
C PRO A 52 5.39 -2.76 8.53
N ALA A 53 6.70 -2.50 8.50
CA ALA A 53 7.24 -1.14 8.53
C ALA A 53 6.89 -0.32 7.27
N GLU A 54 6.79 -0.96 6.11
CA GLU A 54 6.34 -0.31 4.87
C GLU A 54 4.83 -0.02 4.96
N LEU A 55 4.04 -0.97 5.47
CA LEU A 55 2.61 -0.80 5.68
C LEU A 55 2.32 0.39 6.62
N GLU A 56 2.98 0.45 7.78
CA GLU A 56 2.82 1.55 8.74
C GLU A 56 3.16 2.90 8.11
N ARG A 57 4.22 2.94 7.29
CA ARG A 57 4.61 4.15 6.55
C ARG A 57 3.53 4.57 5.55
N LEU A 58 3.04 3.64 4.74
CA LEU A 58 1.99 3.90 3.75
C LEU A 58 0.71 4.41 4.43
N VAL A 59 0.30 3.80 5.54
CA VAL A 59 -0.88 4.21 6.31
C VAL A 59 -0.72 5.64 6.83
N ALA A 60 0.42 5.95 7.45
CA ALA A 60 0.68 7.30 7.96
C ALA A 60 0.77 8.35 6.85
N GLU A 61 1.35 8.00 5.69
CA GLU A 61 1.40 8.89 4.53
C GLU A 61 0.00 9.15 3.97
N ILE A 62 -0.85 8.13 3.83
CA ILE A 62 -2.24 8.29 3.36
C ILE A 62 -3.07 9.11 4.35
N ASP A 63 -2.92 8.86 5.66
CA ASP A 63 -3.62 9.64 6.69
C ASP A 63 -3.19 11.12 6.63
N ALA A 64 -1.90 11.38 6.38
CA ALA A 64 -1.40 12.74 6.18
C ALA A 64 -1.97 13.42 4.92
N LEU A 65 -2.33 12.67 3.86
CA LEU A 65 -3.02 13.23 2.69
C LEU A 65 -4.40 13.79 3.03
N SER A 66 -5.06 13.26 4.06
CA SER A 66 -6.30 13.85 4.59
C SER A 66 -6.12 15.29 5.05
N THR A 67 -4.89 15.66 5.42
CA THR A 67 -4.52 16.98 5.95
C THR A 67 -3.85 17.83 4.87
N ASP A 68 -3.16 17.22 3.92
CA ASP A 68 -2.44 17.89 2.83
C ASP A 68 -2.80 17.27 1.46
N GLU A 69 -3.88 17.78 0.87
CA GLU A 69 -4.42 17.31 -0.42
C GLU A 69 -3.50 17.63 -1.63
N SER A 70 -2.40 18.35 -1.42
CA SER A 70 -1.43 18.65 -2.48
C SER A 70 -0.40 17.53 -2.65
N ALA A 71 -0.27 16.64 -1.68
CA ALA A 71 0.54 15.45 -1.79
C ALA A 71 -0.23 14.33 -2.52
N GLY A 72 0.44 13.66 -3.46
CA GLY A 72 -0.14 12.51 -4.16
C GLY A 72 -0.11 11.22 -3.31
N PRO A 73 -0.75 10.13 -3.78
CA PRO A 73 -0.68 8.81 -3.14
C PRO A 73 0.78 8.41 -2.83
N PRO A 74 1.06 7.80 -1.67
CA PRO A 74 2.40 7.32 -1.39
C PRO A 74 2.82 6.19 -2.33
N THR A 75 4.12 6.05 -2.53
CA THR A 75 4.67 5.04 -3.44
C THR A 75 5.16 3.82 -2.67
N VAL A 76 4.77 2.63 -3.11
CA VAL A 76 5.26 1.36 -2.55
C VAL A 76 6.72 1.16 -2.96
N ARG A 77 7.61 1.00 -1.98
CA ARG A 77 9.05 0.78 -2.22
C ARG A 77 9.38 -0.70 -2.42
N ALA A 78 8.69 -1.57 -1.69
CA ALA A 78 8.91 -3.00 -1.74
C ALA A 78 7.62 -3.76 -1.44
N ALA A 79 7.32 -4.72 -2.28
CA ALA A 79 6.30 -5.72 -2.07
C ALA A 79 6.85 -7.07 -2.54
N THR A 80 6.35 -8.14 -1.96
CA THR A 80 6.69 -9.50 -2.35
C THR A 80 5.41 -10.27 -2.65
N PRO A 81 5.42 -11.14 -3.69
CA PRO A 81 4.34 -12.10 -3.87
C PRO A 81 4.21 -13.01 -2.64
N ARG A 82 2.98 -13.39 -2.30
CA ARG A 82 2.70 -14.39 -1.25
C ARG A 82 2.85 -15.83 -1.75
#